data_AF-A0A538F1U9-F1
#
_entry.id   AF-A0A538F1U9-F1
#
_cell.length_a   1.000
_cell.length_b   1.000
_cell.length_c   1.000
_cell.angle_alpha   90.00
_cell.angle_beta   90.00
_cell.angle_gamma   90.00
#
_symmetry.space_group_name_H-M   'P 1'
#
loop_
_entity.id
_entity.type
_entity.pdbx_description
1 polymer ?
#
loop_
_entity_poly.entity_id
_entity_poly.type
_entity_poly.pdbx_seq_one_letter_code
_entity_poly.pdbx_strand_id
1 'polypeptide(L)'
;MNRSMLVLAALALALLLPTAAAAKGPSEASITGGSLSKALKLAGNGETDGTPLGQLTMEAGFFPAAYGQSPDPMLPARPSGNLGPKLTVRYVVPGGDGKTFRVSQDVYPYAKGGAVTYMKPNQPIFGMGTRGGWYRAYGLKRTLIKQGLPARAAGSGSSGSNLALLAGIGIPGALALTGAAVFFRRRRS
;
A
#
# COMPACT_ATOMS: atom_id res chain seq x y z
N MET A 1 37.52 22.79 41.20
CA MET A 1 37.14 21.63 40.35
C MET A 1 38.02 21.65 39.12
N ASN A 2 38.85 20.62 38.96
CA ASN A 2 39.99 20.64 38.05
C ASN A 2 39.43 20.45 36.63
N ARG A 3 39.97 21.16 35.62
CA ARG A 3 39.49 21.07 34.22
C ARG A 3 39.39 19.62 33.73
N SER A 4 40.30 18.76 34.18
CA SER A 4 40.31 17.32 33.89
C SER A 4 39.08 16.58 34.45
N MET A 5 38.58 17.00 35.61
CA MET A 5 37.41 16.40 36.28
C MET A 5 36.10 16.76 35.56
N LEU A 6 36.03 17.98 35.00
CA LEU A 6 34.91 18.42 34.15
C LEU A 6 34.87 17.65 32.81
N VAL A 7 36.03 17.39 32.21
CA VAL A 7 36.12 16.62 30.96
C VAL A 7 35.74 15.16 31.18
N LEU A 8 36.19 14.54 32.28
CA LEU A 8 35.81 13.17 32.65
C LEU A 8 34.31 13.04 32.93
N ALA A 9 33.70 14.01 33.62
CA ALA A 9 32.26 14.03 33.87
C ALA A 9 31.44 14.18 32.58
N ALA A 10 31.89 15.01 31.63
CA ALA A 10 31.23 15.17 30.34
C ALA A 10 31.35 13.92 29.44
N LEU A 11 32.51 13.24 29.47
CA LEU A 11 32.71 12.00 28.71
C LEU A 11 31.86 10.85 29.26
N ALA A 12 31.74 10.75 30.59
CA ALA A 12 30.87 9.78 31.26
C ALA A 12 29.39 10.03 30.95
N LEU A 13 28.96 11.29 30.82
CA LEU A 13 27.59 11.64 30.45
C LEU A 13 27.29 11.33 28.97
N ALA A 14 28.29 11.43 28.07
CA ALA A 14 28.13 11.06 26.66
C ALA A 14 27.95 9.55 26.44
N LEU A 15 28.53 8.70 27.31
CA LEU A 15 28.35 7.24 27.31
C LEU A 15 26.96 6.79 27.79
N LEU A 16 26.19 7.69 28.43
CA LEU A 16 24.82 7.44 28.86
C LEU A 16 23.78 7.79 27.78
N LEU A 17 24.21 8.31 26.63
CA LEU A 17 23.32 8.46 25.49
C LEU A 17 22.98 7.07 24.96
N PRO A 18 21.69 6.70 24.85
CA PRO A 18 21.30 5.49 24.16
C PRO A 18 21.90 5.54 22.76
N THR A 19 22.82 4.62 22.45
CA THR A 19 23.23 4.41 21.07
C THR A 19 21.97 3.94 20.35
N ALA A 20 21.45 4.77 19.44
CA ALA A 20 20.36 4.35 18.59
C ALA A 20 20.85 3.13 17.81
N ALA A 21 20.43 1.94 18.22
CA ALA A 21 20.67 0.72 17.46
C ALA A 21 20.12 0.99 16.06
N ALA A 22 21.01 1.09 15.07
CA ALA A 22 20.61 1.37 13.70
C ALA A 22 19.57 0.33 13.29
N ALA A 23 18.33 0.78 13.17
CA ALA A 23 17.20 -0.07 12.85
C ALA A 23 17.48 -0.81 11.53
N LYS A 24 17.42 -2.14 11.56
CA LYS A 24 17.69 -2.95 10.37
C LYS A 24 16.61 -2.73 9.31
N GLY A 25 17.03 -2.62 8.05
CA GLY A 25 16.11 -2.54 6.92
C GLY A 25 15.83 -3.91 6.31
N PRO A 26 14.79 -4.02 5.47
CA PRO A 26 14.50 -5.23 4.71
C PRO A 26 15.61 -5.59 3.70
N SER A 27 15.80 -6.88 3.45
CA SER A 27 16.62 -7.39 2.33
C SER A 27 15.77 -7.76 1.11
N GLU A 28 14.48 -7.99 1.31
CA GLU A 28 13.52 -8.34 0.26
C GLU A 28 12.14 -7.73 0.56
N ALA A 29 11.40 -7.44 -0.51
CA ALA A 29 9.99 -7.12 -0.45
C ALA A 29 9.21 -7.80 -1.60
N SER A 30 8.02 -8.28 -1.30
CA SER A 30 7.05 -8.72 -2.31
C SER A 30 5.76 -7.91 -2.20
N ILE A 31 5.33 -7.33 -3.32
CA ILE A 31 4.13 -6.49 -3.41
C ILE A 31 3.07 -7.24 -4.20
N THR A 32 1.88 -7.36 -3.62
CA THR A 32 0.74 -8.10 -4.19
C THR A 32 -0.56 -7.33 -4.00
N GLY A 33 -1.61 -7.73 -4.73
CA GLY A 33 -2.95 -7.16 -4.59
C GLY A 33 -3.26 -6.06 -5.61
N GLY A 34 -4.38 -5.39 -5.40
CA GLY A 34 -4.94 -4.42 -6.35
C GLY A 34 -5.15 -5.04 -7.73
N SER A 35 -4.69 -4.34 -8.77
CA SER A 35 -4.76 -4.78 -10.17
C SER A 35 -3.45 -5.38 -10.69
N LEU A 36 -2.53 -5.79 -9.81
CA LEU A 36 -1.31 -6.46 -10.22
C LEU A 36 -1.61 -7.91 -10.62
N SER A 37 -1.29 -8.27 -11.87
CA SER A 37 -1.41 -9.65 -12.37
C SER A 37 -0.34 -10.59 -11.80
N LYS A 38 0.80 -10.03 -11.34
CA LYS A 38 1.90 -10.75 -10.73
C LYS A 38 2.51 -9.93 -9.59
N ALA A 39 3.07 -10.62 -8.60
CA ALA A 39 3.80 -9.98 -7.52
C ALA A 39 5.01 -9.21 -8.04
N LEU A 40 5.17 -7.95 -7.61
CA LEU A 40 6.42 -7.20 -7.79
C LEU A 40 7.39 -7.67 -6.71
N LYS A 41 8.61 -8.07 -7.11
CA LYS A 41 9.66 -8.51 -6.19
C LYS A 41 10.81 -7.52 -6.23
N LEU A 42 11.20 -7.04 -5.06
CA LEU A 42 12.33 -6.14 -4.89
C LEU A 42 13.32 -6.79 -3.92
N ALA A 43 14.59 -6.73 -4.24
CA ALA A 43 15.68 -7.25 -3.41
C ALA A 43 16.82 -6.24 -3.38
N GLY A 44 17.71 -6.38 -2.40
CA GLY A 44 18.88 -5.53 -2.21
C GLY A 44 18.89 -4.87 -0.84
N ASN A 45 19.66 -3.80 -0.69
CA ASN A 45 19.72 -3.08 0.57
C ASN A 45 18.50 -2.17 0.76
N GLY A 46 17.62 -2.49 1.71
CA GLY A 46 16.47 -1.68 2.10
C GLY A 46 16.76 -0.57 3.10
N GLU A 47 18.03 -0.31 3.43
CA GLU A 47 18.46 0.71 4.41
C GLU A 47 18.86 2.03 3.76
N THR A 48 19.01 2.08 2.42
CA THR A 48 19.45 3.28 1.68
C THR A 48 18.69 3.45 0.36
N ASP A 49 18.48 4.68 -0.15
CA ASP A 49 17.81 4.95 -1.44
C ASP A 49 18.58 4.49 -2.68
N GLY A 50 19.79 3.94 -2.51
CA GLY A 50 20.60 3.43 -3.62
C GLY A 50 19.97 2.25 -4.35
N THR A 51 18.93 1.62 -3.79
CA THR A 51 18.22 0.49 -4.43
C THR A 51 16.72 0.74 -4.55
N PRO A 52 16.02 0.07 -5.49
CA PRO A 52 14.55 0.12 -5.56
C PRO A 52 13.85 -0.28 -4.26
N LEU A 53 14.42 -1.25 -3.54
CA LEU A 53 13.89 -1.69 -2.24
C LEU A 53 14.06 -0.59 -1.18
N GLY A 54 15.22 0.05 -1.12
CA GLY A 54 15.45 1.10 -0.14
C GLY A 54 14.70 2.41 -0.43
N GLN A 55 14.46 2.73 -1.70
CA GLN A 55 13.51 3.79 -2.06
C GLN A 55 12.09 3.45 -1.58
N LEU A 56 11.64 2.21 -1.79
CA LEU A 56 10.35 1.75 -1.28
C LEU A 56 10.27 1.91 0.25
N THR A 57 11.27 1.43 1.00
CA THR A 57 11.21 1.43 2.47
C THR A 57 11.19 2.84 3.05
N MET A 58 11.99 3.76 2.49
CA MET A 58 12.01 5.14 2.95
C MET A 58 10.73 5.90 2.58
N GLU A 59 10.29 5.83 1.33
CA GLU A 59 9.08 6.54 0.90
C GLU A 59 7.80 5.95 1.51
N ALA A 60 7.77 4.65 1.83
CA ALA A 60 6.64 4.01 2.48
C ALA A 60 6.59 4.25 4.00
N GLY A 61 7.61 4.90 4.58
CA GLY A 61 7.71 5.13 6.01
C GLY A 61 7.93 3.84 6.81
N PHE A 62 8.68 2.87 6.25
CA PHE A 62 8.94 1.60 6.92
C PHE A 62 9.58 1.78 8.30
N PHE A 63 10.65 2.58 8.39
CA PHE A 63 11.40 2.75 9.64
C PHE A 63 10.59 3.38 10.77
N PRO A 64 9.92 4.54 10.61
CA PRO A 64 9.08 5.08 11.68
C PRO A 64 7.88 4.17 12.01
N ALA A 65 7.32 3.47 11.02
CA ALA A 65 6.22 2.54 11.27
C ALA A 65 6.68 1.23 11.96
N ALA A 66 7.90 0.78 11.73
CA ALA A 66 8.45 -0.43 12.34
C ALA A 66 8.99 -0.14 13.75
N TYR A 67 9.80 0.91 13.90
CA TYR A 67 10.59 1.14 15.11
C TYR A 67 10.13 2.35 15.93
N GLY A 68 9.29 3.21 15.36
CA GLY A 68 9.03 4.54 15.92
C GLY A 68 10.14 5.53 15.62
N GLN A 69 9.84 6.81 15.72
CA GLN A 69 10.78 7.91 15.56
C GLN A 69 10.30 9.13 16.35
N SER A 70 11.21 10.01 16.74
CA SER A 70 10.88 11.33 17.29
C SER A 70 11.44 12.45 16.38
N PRO A 71 10.63 13.44 15.96
CA PRO A 71 9.18 13.52 16.16
C PRO A 71 8.43 12.37 15.43
N ASP A 72 7.25 11.99 15.94
CA ASP A 72 6.44 10.91 15.35
C ASP A 72 5.79 11.38 14.04
N PRO A 73 6.17 10.82 12.87
CA PRO A 73 5.59 11.22 11.60
C PRO A 73 4.30 10.45 11.26
N MET A 74 3.88 9.53 12.12
CA MET A 74 2.69 8.72 11.89
C MET A 74 1.44 9.59 12.06
N LEU A 75 0.48 9.41 11.15
CA LEU A 75 -0.81 10.09 11.22
C LEU A 75 -1.60 9.60 12.43
N PRO A 76 -2.35 10.49 13.10
CA PRO A 76 -3.14 10.14 14.28
C PRO A 76 -4.31 9.22 13.97
N ALA A 77 -4.77 9.18 12.70
CA ALA A 77 -5.90 8.38 12.26
C ALA A 77 -5.79 7.98 10.79
N ARG A 78 -6.64 7.02 10.38
CA ARG A 78 -6.80 6.64 8.98
C ARG A 78 -7.22 7.85 8.14
N PRO A 79 -6.53 8.14 7.03
CA PRO A 79 -6.98 9.15 6.07
C PRO A 79 -8.43 8.90 5.61
N SER A 80 -9.23 9.96 5.58
CA SER A 80 -10.64 9.86 5.22
C SER A 80 -10.86 9.56 3.73
N GLY A 81 -12.06 9.09 3.41
CA GLY A 81 -12.49 8.82 2.02
C GLY A 81 -12.05 7.47 1.47
N ASN A 82 -12.22 7.32 0.15
CA ASN A 82 -11.81 6.15 -0.60
C ASN A 82 -10.30 6.21 -0.90
N LEU A 83 -9.55 5.23 -0.42
CA LEU A 83 -8.10 5.13 -0.63
C LEU A 83 -7.73 4.41 -1.93
N GLY A 84 -8.73 3.86 -2.64
CA GLY A 84 -8.53 3.05 -3.83
C GLY A 84 -8.05 1.64 -3.52
N PRO A 85 -7.61 0.89 -4.54
CA PRO A 85 -7.17 -0.49 -4.38
C PRO A 85 -5.98 -0.61 -3.44
N LYS A 86 -6.06 -1.57 -2.53
CA LYS A 86 -5.02 -1.91 -1.58
C LYS A 86 -3.98 -2.83 -2.21
N LEU A 87 -2.71 -2.48 -2.04
CA LEU A 87 -1.58 -3.40 -2.21
C LEU A 87 -1.08 -3.83 -0.83
N THR A 88 -0.51 -5.02 -0.74
CA THR A 88 0.17 -5.50 0.46
C THR A 88 1.63 -5.78 0.12
N VAL A 89 2.52 -5.13 0.86
CA VAL A 89 3.96 -5.36 0.84
C VAL A 89 4.32 -6.30 1.98
N ARG A 90 5.03 -7.39 1.68
CA ARG A 90 5.64 -8.28 2.67
C ARG A 90 7.14 -8.11 2.62
N TYR A 91 7.72 -7.65 3.72
CA TYR A 91 9.14 -7.45 3.90
C TYR A 91 9.79 -8.66 4.59
N VAL A 92 11.04 -8.94 4.22
CA VAL A 92 11.93 -9.84 4.95
C VAL A 92 13.04 -8.99 5.56
N VAL A 93 13.14 -9.00 6.89
CA VAL A 93 14.12 -8.21 7.64
C VAL A 93 15.14 -9.15 8.29
N PRO A 94 16.43 -9.09 7.92
CA PRO A 94 17.46 -9.94 8.51
C PRO A 94 17.72 -9.57 9.98
N GLY A 95 17.72 -10.58 10.86
CA GLY A 95 17.76 -10.43 12.31
C GLY A 95 19.11 -10.64 12.99
N GLY A 96 20.15 -11.01 12.23
CA GLY A 96 21.38 -11.63 12.77
C GLY A 96 21.18 -13.13 13.07
N ASP A 97 22.27 -13.89 13.20
CA ASP A 97 22.28 -15.32 13.57
C ASP A 97 21.34 -16.22 12.73
N GLY A 98 21.21 -15.92 11.44
CA GLY A 98 20.30 -16.63 10.52
C GLY A 98 18.80 -16.38 10.77
N LYS A 99 18.43 -15.53 11.74
CA LYS A 99 17.04 -15.17 12.01
C LYS A 99 16.52 -14.19 10.95
N THR A 100 15.25 -14.32 10.61
CA THR A 100 14.55 -13.37 9.73
C THR A 100 13.19 -13.02 10.31
N PHE A 101 12.81 -11.76 10.20
CA PHE A 101 11.50 -11.26 10.58
C PHE A 101 10.68 -10.98 9.32
N ARG A 102 9.36 -11.17 9.41
CA ARG A 102 8.42 -10.88 8.33
C ARG A 102 7.45 -9.81 8.80
N VAL A 103 7.47 -8.68 8.12
CA VAL A 103 6.61 -7.53 8.42
C VAL A 103 5.78 -7.21 7.19
N SER A 104 4.49 -6.94 7.38
CA SER A 104 3.57 -6.55 6.31
C SER A 104 3.16 -5.09 6.45
N GLN A 105 3.01 -4.42 5.31
CA GLN A 105 2.51 -3.06 5.21
C GLN A 105 1.51 -2.98 4.06
N ASP A 106 0.35 -2.38 4.32
CA ASP A 106 -0.63 -2.07 3.30
C ASP A 106 -0.29 -0.72 2.65
N VAL A 107 -0.47 -0.64 1.33
CA VAL A 107 -0.13 0.54 0.52
C VAL A 107 -1.31 0.89 -0.37
N TYR A 108 -1.67 2.18 -0.37
CA TYR A 108 -2.76 2.75 -1.15
C TYR A 108 -2.19 3.79 -2.11
N PRO A 109 -1.66 3.36 -3.27
CA PRO A 109 -0.89 4.24 -4.15
C PRO A 109 -1.78 5.24 -4.91
N TYR A 110 -3.10 4.99 -4.98
CA TYR A 110 -4.05 5.80 -5.73
C TYR A 110 -4.97 6.65 -4.84
N ALA A 111 -4.68 6.76 -3.53
CA ALA A 111 -5.47 7.57 -2.63
C ALA A 111 -5.50 9.05 -3.05
N LYS A 112 -6.67 9.68 -2.91
CA LYS A 112 -6.82 11.12 -3.19
C LYS A 112 -5.97 11.93 -2.22
N GLY A 113 -5.17 12.86 -2.74
CA GLY A 113 -4.21 13.64 -1.94
C GLY A 113 -2.84 12.99 -1.75
N GLY A 114 -2.55 11.88 -2.45
CA GLY A 114 -1.25 11.23 -2.44
C GLY A 114 -1.30 9.84 -1.81
N ALA A 115 -0.28 9.03 -2.10
CA ALA A 115 -0.22 7.66 -1.58
C ALA A 115 -0.12 7.66 -0.06
N VAL A 116 -0.73 6.64 0.56
CA VAL A 116 -0.67 6.43 2.00
C VAL A 116 -0.37 4.96 2.30
N THR A 117 0.29 4.72 3.42
CA THR A 117 0.62 3.37 3.87
C THR A 117 0.08 3.13 5.27
N TYR A 118 -0.12 1.86 5.60
CA TYR A 118 -0.52 1.41 6.92
C TYR A 118 0.30 0.20 7.32
N MET A 119 1.00 0.29 8.45
CA MET A 119 1.59 -0.88 9.09
C MET A 119 0.75 -1.27 10.29
N LYS A 120 0.35 -2.54 10.38
CA LYS A 120 -0.31 -3.04 11.58
C LYS A 120 0.65 -2.93 12.78
N PRO A 121 0.22 -2.40 13.94
CA PRO A 121 1.04 -2.38 15.14
C PRO A 121 1.26 -3.80 15.69
N ASN A 122 2.29 -3.96 16.51
CA ASN A 122 2.63 -5.20 17.22
C ASN A 122 2.94 -6.39 16.30
N GLN A 123 3.46 -6.17 15.10
CA GLN A 123 4.06 -7.25 14.32
C GLN A 123 5.43 -7.61 14.93
N PRO A 124 5.75 -8.89 15.14
CA PRO A 124 7.01 -9.27 15.78
C PRO A 124 8.23 -8.84 14.96
N ILE A 125 9.15 -8.12 15.60
CA ILE A 125 10.42 -7.71 15.00
C ILE A 125 11.46 -7.49 16.13
N PHE A 126 12.63 -8.12 16.06
CA PHE A 126 13.72 -7.94 17.05
C PHE A 126 13.31 -8.02 18.55
N GLY A 127 12.42 -8.95 18.92
CA GLY A 127 11.96 -9.09 20.31
C GLY A 127 11.00 -7.99 20.77
N MET A 128 10.64 -7.06 19.89
CA MET A 128 9.62 -6.04 20.08
C MET A 128 8.47 -6.20 19.07
N GLY A 129 7.45 -5.35 19.18
CA GLY A 129 6.38 -5.20 18.22
C GLY A 129 6.57 -3.95 17.38
N THR A 130 6.12 -3.97 16.13
CA THR A 130 6.13 -2.76 15.28
C THR A 130 5.30 -1.63 15.91
N ARG A 131 5.77 -0.38 15.79
CA ARG A 131 5.01 0.80 16.22
C ARG A 131 3.65 0.91 15.52
N GLY A 132 3.62 0.59 14.24
CA GLY A 132 2.46 0.66 13.36
C GLY A 132 1.90 2.06 13.14
N GLY A 133 0.84 2.14 12.35
CA GLY A 133 0.10 3.38 12.09
C GLY A 133 -0.01 3.72 10.61
N TRP A 134 -0.64 4.86 10.35
CA TRP A 134 -0.83 5.42 9.01
C TRP A 134 0.27 6.42 8.67
N TYR A 135 0.72 6.45 7.43
CA TYR A 135 1.81 7.35 7.00
C TYR A 135 1.51 7.98 5.62
N ARG A 136 1.95 9.23 5.42
CA ARG A 136 1.83 9.95 4.13
C ARG A 136 3.06 9.67 3.26
N ALA A 137 2.85 9.03 2.12
CA ALA A 137 3.89 8.50 1.26
C ALA A 137 3.93 9.21 -0.10
N TYR A 138 4.16 10.53 -0.13
CA TYR A 138 3.97 11.37 -1.32
C TYR A 138 4.77 10.92 -2.56
N GLY A 139 5.99 10.39 -2.41
CA GLY A 139 6.83 9.91 -3.51
C GLY A 139 6.51 8.49 -4.01
N LEU A 140 5.87 7.68 -3.15
CA LEU A 140 5.82 6.23 -3.27
C LEU A 140 5.18 5.74 -4.56
N LYS A 141 4.10 6.40 -5.01
CA LYS A 141 3.40 6.00 -6.24
C LYS A 141 4.34 5.99 -7.45
N ARG A 142 5.18 7.01 -7.58
CA ARG A 142 6.11 7.14 -8.71
C ARG A 142 7.15 6.02 -8.69
N THR A 143 7.67 5.71 -7.51
CA THR A 143 8.62 4.61 -7.32
C THR A 143 7.99 3.27 -7.68
N LEU A 144 6.77 2.99 -7.23
CA LEU A 144 6.06 1.76 -7.59
C LEU A 144 5.77 1.65 -9.08
N ILE A 145 5.44 2.76 -9.76
CA ILE A 145 5.24 2.77 -11.22
C ILE A 145 6.51 2.37 -11.96
N LYS A 146 7.67 2.88 -11.54
CA LYS A 146 8.97 2.48 -12.11
C LYS A 146 9.27 0.99 -11.96
N GLN A 147 8.67 0.34 -10.95
CA GLN A 147 8.79 -1.10 -10.70
C GLN A 147 7.70 -1.94 -11.38
N GLY A 148 6.83 -1.33 -12.20
CA GLY A 148 5.80 -2.04 -12.96
C GLY A 148 4.39 -1.96 -12.38
N LEU A 149 4.14 -1.11 -11.37
CA LEU A 149 2.77 -0.79 -10.98
C LEU A 149 2.09 0.04 -12.09
N PRO A 150 0.86 -0.28 -12.51
CA PRO A 150 0.12 0.55 -13.46
C PRO A 150 -0.04 2.00 -12.97
N ALA A 151 0.07 2.98 -13.86
CA ALA A 151 -0.07 4.40 -13.49
C ALA A 151 -1.48 4.78 -12.98
N ARG A 152 -2.49 3.99 -13.37
CA ARG A 152 -3.89 4.10 -12.97
C ARG A 152 -4.38 2.75 -12.45
N ALA A 153 -5.26 2.78 -11.45
CA ALA A 153 -5.95 1.58 -11.00
C ALA A 153 -6.84 1.02 -12.12
N ALA A 154 -6.88 -0.31 -12.28
CA ALA A 154 -7.90 -0.94 -13.11
C ALA A 154 -9.27 -0.76 -12.43
N GLY A 155 -10.25 -0.17 -13.13
CA GLY A 155 -11.62 0.02 -12.62
C GLY A 155 -12.12 1.46 -12.44
N SER A 156 -11.46 2.49 -12.96
CA SER A 156 -12.10 3.83 -13.15
C SER A 156 -12.79 3.99 -14.52
N GLY A 157 -12.91 2.90 -15.29
CA GLY A 157 -13.76 2.87 -16.47
C GLY A 157 -15.21 2.65 -16.04
N SER A 158 -16.09 3.56 -16.47
CA SER A 158 -17.55 3.39 -16.51
C SER A 158 -17.93 1.92 -16.66
N SER A 159 -18.86 1.44 -15.82
CA SER A 159 -19.64 0.24 -16.16
C SER A 159 -20.39 0.54 -17.45
N GLY A 160 -19.72 0.32 -18.58
CA GLY A 160 -20.34 0.31 -19.89
C GLY A 160 -21.37 -0.80 -19.87
N SER A 161 -22.64 -0.40 -19.89
CA SER A 161 -23.78 -1.27 -20.02
C SER A 161 -23.52 -2.27 -21.15
N ASN A 162 -23.33 -3.54 -20.80
CA ASN A 162 -23.40 -4.64 -21.76
C ASN A 162 -24.88 -4.86 -22.14
N LEU A 163 -25.48 -3.87 -22.80
CA LEU A 163 -26.78 -3.96 -23.49
C LEU A 163 -26.62 -4.46 -24.94
N ALA A 164 -25.39 -4.78 -25.37
CA ALA A 164 -25.10 -5.27 -26.72
C ALA A 164 -25.12 -6.81 -26.87
N LEU A 165 -25.54 -7.56 -25.84
CA LEU A 165 -25.54 -9.04 -25.86
C LEU A 165 -26.93 -9.67 -26.08
N LEU A 166 -27.86 -8.96 -26.72
CA LEU A 166 -29.17 -9.47 -27.15
C LEU A 166 -29.47 -9.20 -28.63
N ALA A 167 -28.49 -9.40 -29.51
CA ALA A 167 -28.73 -9.44 -30.96
C ALA A 167 -28.07 -10.69 -31.54
N GLY A 168 -28.74 -11.85 -31.41
CA GLY A 168 -28.17 -13.10 -31.92
C GLY A 168 -28.95 -14.36 -31.62
N ILE A 169 -30.28 -14.35 -31.70
CA ILE A 169 -31.04 -15.58 -31.98
C ILE A 169 -31.96 -15.26 -33.15
N GLY A 170 -31.52 -15.66 -34.35
CA GLY A 170 -32.33 -15.64 -35.54
C GLY A 170 -33.42 -16.70 -35.47
N ILE A 171 -34.65 -16.28 -35.72
CA ILE A 171 -35.73 -17.17 -36.15
C ILE A 171 -36.13 -16.70 -37.54
N PRO A 172 -35.81 -17.44 -38.61
CA PRO A 172 -36.37 -17.17 -39.92
C PRO A 172 -37.73 -17.88 -40.00
N GLY A 173 -38.82 -17.12 -40.10
CA GLY A 173 -40.13 -17.75 -40.26
C GLY A 173 -41.31 -16.80 -40.29
N ALA A 174 -41.81 -16.60 -41.52
CA ALA A 174 -43.23 -16.45 -41.85
C ALA A 174 -43.95 -15.10 -41.64
N LEU A 175 -44.30 -14.52 -42.81
CA LEU A 175 -45.67 -14.09 -43.20
C LEU A 175 -46.34 -13.01 -42.34
N ALA A 176 -46.38 -11.76 -42.80
CA ALA A 176 -47.37 -11.19 -43.72
C ALA A 176 -48.68 -10.71 -43.06
N LEU A 177 -49.19 -9.59 -43.59
CA LEU A 177 -50.55 -9.03 -43.52
C LEU A 177 -50.84 -7.91 -42.50
N THR A 178 -50.77 -6.68 -43.03
CA THR A 178 -51.82 -5.63 -43.00
C THR A 178 -53.08 -5.88 -42.16
N GLY A 179 -53.51 -4.86 -41.40
CA GLY A 179 -54.94 -4.72 -41.05
C GLY A 179 -55.27 -3.81 -39.87
N ALA A 180 -55.64 -2.57 -40.20
CA ALA A 180 -56.72 -1.73 -39.63
C ALA A 180 -57.09 -1.76 -38.12
N ALA A 181 -57.30 -0.53 -37.64
CA ALA A 181 -58.08 -0.16 -36.47
C ALA A 181 -59.50 -0.77 -36.43
N VAL A 182 -60.12 -0.73 -35.23
CA VAL A 182 -61.57 -0.62 -34.88
C VAL A 182 -61.78 -1.41 -33.58
N PHE A 183 -61.84 -0.75 -32.43
CA PHE A 183 -63.10 -0.32 -31.78
C PHE A 183 -64.10 -1.47 -31.61
N PHE A 184 -64.16 -2.12 -30.45
CA PHE A 184 -65.47 -2.52 -29.92
C PHE A 184 -65.50 -2.58 -28.38
N ARG A 185 -66.34 -1.68 -27.89
CA ARG A 185 -66.91 -1.52 -26.56
C ARG A 185 -67.90 -2.66 -26.26
N ARG A 186 -68.06 -2.96 -24.96
CA ARG A 186 -69.22 -3.54 -24.25
C ARG A 186 -69.26 -5.06 -23.89
N ARG A 187 -69.25 -5.25 -22.56
CA ARG A 187 -70.25 -5.88 -21.66
C ARG A 187 -70.20 -7.39 -21.33
N ARG A 188 -70.18 -7.61 -20.01
CA ARG A 188 -70.81 -8.65 -19.16
C ARG A 188 -70.23 -10.06 -19.19
N SER A 189 -69.69 -10.48 -18.04
CA SER A 189 -70.47 -11.23 -17.04
C SER A 189 -69.95 -10.90 -15.65
#